data_AF-A0A8B6CMF6-F1
#
_entry.id   AF-A0A8B6CMF6-F1
#
_cell.length_a   1.000
_cell.length_b   1.000
_cell.length_c   1.000
_cell.angle_alpha   90.00
_cell.angle_beta   90.00
_cell.angle_gamma   90.00
#
_symmetry.space_group_name_H-M   'P 1'
#
loop_
_entity.id
_entity.type
_entity.pdbx_description
1 polymer ?
#
loop_
_entity_poly.entity_id
_entity_poly.type
_entity_poly.pdbx_seq_one_letter_code
_entity_poly.pdbx_strand_id
1 'polypeptide(L)'
;MIPKLFQWLFGVGAFLSVWLAVVLEYVHVQSSSSFKSLFIIPLPLIVLVSFAIYSLGVIIYRVAIFNNCEEASKELQSQIEEAKTDLQKKGFKFDNT
;
A
#
# COMPACT_ATOMS: atom_id res chain seq x y z
N MET A 1 5.66 -25.56 4.12
CA MET A 1 4.79 -24.36 4.19
C MET A 1 5.13 -23.52 2.98
N ILE A 2 4.20 -23.31 2.04
CA ILE A 2 4.50 -22.52 0.83
C ILE A 2 4.44 -21.04 1.23
N PRO A 3 5.49 -20.24 0.95
CA PRO A 3 5.46 -18.82 1.23
C PRO A 3 4.36 -18.13 0.41
N LYS A 4 3.63 -17.18 1.02
CA LYS A 4 2.55 -16.43 0.36
C LYS A 4 2.97 -15.80 -0.97
N LEU A 5 4.25 -15.41 -1.08
CA LEU A 5 4.83 -14.88 -2.31
C LEU A 5 4.73 -15.87 -3.48
N PHE A 6 5.04 -17.16 -3.27
CA PHE A 6 4.96 -18.16 -4.32
C PHE A 6 3.51 -18.44 -4.74
N GLN A 7 2.55 -18.36 -3.81
CA GLN A 7 1.14 -18.48 -4.13
C GLN A 7 0.66 -17.36 -5.05
N TRP A 8 1.01 -16.10 -4.74
CA TRP A 8 0.70 -14.95 -5.57
C TRP A 8 1.43 -14.98 -6.91
N LEU A 9 2.71 -15.36 -6.91
CA LEU A 9 3.52 -15.47 -8.12
C LEU A 9 2.95 -16.50 -9.09
N PHE A 10 2.48 -17.64 -8.58
CA PHE A 10 1.84 -18.66 -9.40
C PHE A 10 0.51 -18.16 -10.00
N GLY A 11 -0.32 -17.47 -9.21
CA GLY A 11 -1.57 -16.89 -9.70
C GLY A 11 -1.36 -15.83 -10.78
N VAL A 12 -0.44 -14.89 -10.54
CA VAL A 12 -0.09 -13.84 -11.52
C VAL A 12 0.57 -14.45 -12.76
N GLY A 13 1.46 -15.42 -12.58
CA GLY A 13 2.12 -16.12 -13.68
C GLY A 13 1.14 -16.89 -14.57
N ALA A 14 0.18 -17.60 -13.98
CA ALA A 14 -0.87 -18.29 -14.72
C ALA A 14 -1.73 -17.30 -15.52
N PHE A 15 -2.12 -16.18 -14.92
CA PHE A 15 -2.89 -15.13 -15.59
C PHE A 15 -2.12 -14.51 -16.76
N LEU A 16 -0.84 -14.14 -16.56
CA LEU A 16 0.03 -13.60 -17.61
C LEU A 16 0.27 -14.61 -18.73
N SER A 17 0.39 -15.90 -18.40
CA SER A 17 0.56 -16.98 -19.38
C SER A 17 -0.66 -17.12 -20.29
N VAL A 18 -1.87 -17.15 -19.72
CA VAL A 18 -3.12 -17.22 -20.49
C VAL A 18 -3.25 -16.02 -21.42
N TRP A 19 -2.94 -14.84 -20.91
CA TRP A 19 -2.94 -13.64 -21.73
C TRP A 19 -1.93 -13.68 -22.88
N LEU A 20 -0.67 -14.00 -22.61
CA LEU A 20 0.34 -14.09 -23.65
C LEU A 20 -0.08 -15.06 -24.75
N ALA A 21 -0.73 -16.19 -24.39
CA ALA A 21 -1.29 -17.12 -25.37
C ALA A 21 -2.39 -16.47 -26.25
N VAL A 22 -3.21 -15.57 -25.70
CA VAL A 22 -4.23 -14.81 -26.46
C VAL A 22 -3.58 -13.72 -27.34
N VAL A 23 -2.53 -13.05 -26.86
CA VAL A 23 -1.79 -12.03 -27.63
C VAL A 23 -1.01 -12.65 -28.79
N LEU A 24 -0.36 -13.80 -28.56
CA LEU A 24 0.39 -14.56 -29.56
C LEU A 24 -0.51 -15.33 -30.55
N GLU A 25 -1.84 -15.14 -30.46
CA GLU A 25 -2.85 -15.75 -31.33
C GLU A 25 -2.91 -17.29 -31.27
N TYR A 26 -2.31 -17.88 -30.24
CA TYR A 26 -2.36 -19.32 -29.99
C TYR A 26 -3.80 -19.80 -29.70
N VAL A 27 -4.63 -18.89 -29.16
CA VAL A 27 -6.08 -19.07 -29.01
C VAL A 27 -6.78 -18.10 -29.97
N HIS A 28 -7.42 -18.66 -31.00
CA HIS A 28 -8.18 -17.88 -31.97
C HIS A 28 -9.53 -17.46 -31.37
N VAL A 29 -9.57 -16.28 -30.76
CA VAL A 29 -10.82 -15.67 -30.29
C VAL A 29 -11.41 -14.89 -31.46
N GLN A 30 -12.59 -15.28 -31.95
CA GLN A 30 -13.37 -14.49 -32.91
C GLN A 30 -13.82 -13.19 -32.24
N SER A 31 -12.93 -12.20 -32.20
CA SER A 31 -13.21 -10.86 -31.73
C SER A 31 -12.80 -9.88 -32.82
N SER A 32 -13.59 -8.83 -33.01
CA SER A 32 -13.29 -7.76 -33.96
C SER A 32 -11.85 -7.27 -33.75
N SER A 33 -11.08 -7.16 -34.84
CA SER A 33 -9.65 -6.79 -34.80
C SER A 33 -9.40 -5.50 -34.01
N SER A 34 -10.36 -4.58 -34.01
CA SER A 34 -10.31 -3.32 -33.26
C SER A 34 -10.44 -3.50 -31.74
N PHE A 35 -11.17 -4.50 -31.26
CA PHE A 35 -11.35 -4.74 -29.83
C PHE A 35 -10.09 -5.38 -29.20
N LYS A 36 -9.44 -6.29 -29.93
CA LYS A 36 -8.20 -6.94 -29.48
C LYS A 36 -7.07 -5.94 -29.30
N SER A 37 -6.89 -5.02 -30.26
CA SER A 37 -5.82 -4.01 -30.19
C SER A 37 -6.04 -2.97 -29.09
N LEU A 38 -7.29 -2.55 -28.88
CA LEU A 38 -7.61 -1.47 -27.94
C LEU A 38 -7.73 -1.95 -26.49
N PHE A 39 -8.23 -3.17 -26.24
CA PHE A 39 -8.50 -3.64 -24.89
C PHE A 39 -7.61 -4.80 -24.46
N ILE A 40 -7.40 -5.81 -25.31
CA ILE A 40 -6.71 -7.05 -24.91
C ILE A 40 -5.19 -6.85 -24.80
N ILE A 41 -4.58 -6.07 -25.71
CA ILE A 41 -3.13 -5.81 -25.68
C ILE A 41 -2.73 -4.94 -24.47
N PRO A 42 -3.41 -3.81 -24.16
CA PRO A 42 -3.00 -2.95 -23.06
C PRO A 42 -3.57 -3.33 -21.69
N LEU A 43 -4.35 -4.42 -21.57
CA LEU A 43 -4.94 -4.83 -20.28
C LEU A 43 -3.93 -4.96 -19.11
N PRO A 44 -2.62 -5.31 -19.25
CA PRO A 44 -1.81 -5.60 -18.05
C PRO A 44 -1.39 -4.29 -17.45
N LEU A 45 -1.05 -3.38 -18.34
CA LEU A 45 -0.71 -2.01 -18.08
C LEU A 45 -1.91 -1.28 -17.47
N ILE A 46 -3.13 -1.47 -17.99
CA ILE A 46 -4.33 -0.87 -17.40
C ILE A 46 -4.56 -1.37 -15.96
N VAL A 47 -4.44 -2.68 -15.73
CA VAL A 47 -4.55 -3.27 -14.38
C VAL A 47 -3.44 -2.74 -13.46
N LEU A 48 -2.21 -2.64 -13.94
CA LEU A 48 -1.08 -2.14 -13.15
C LEU A 48 -1.21 -0.65 -12.82
N VAL A 49 -1.61 0.17 -13.78
CA VAL A 49 -1.81 1.62 -13.58
C VAL A 49 -2.98 1.89 -12.63
N SER A 50 -4.10 1.18 -12.78
CA SER A 50 -5.23 1.31 -11.85
C SER A 50 -4.85 0.88 -10.43
N PHE A 51 -4.10 -0.21 -10.28
CA PHE A 51 -3.54 -0.62 -8.98
C PHE A 51 -2.60 0.44 -8.39
N ALA A 52 -1.72 1.02 -9.20
CA ALA A 52 -0.80 2.06 -8.74
C ALA A 52 -1.54 3.32 -8.27
N ILE A 53 -2.54 3.80 -9.03
CA ILE A 53 -3.37 4.96 -8.65
C ILE A 53 -4.14 4.66 -7.36
N TYR A 54 -4.75 3.48 -7.26
CA TYR A 54 -5.47 3.08 -6.05
C TYR A 54 -4.56 3.02 -4.83
N SER A 55 -3.39 2.38 -4.97
CA SER A 55 -2.40 2.29 -3.89
C SER A 55 -1.92 3.67 -3.45
N LEU A 56 -1.60 4.56 -4.38
CA LEU A 56 -1.22 5.94 -4.07
C LEU A 56 -2.35 6.69 -3.36
N GLY A 57 -3.59 6.58 -3.84
CA GLY A 57 -4.74 7.20 -3.20
C GLY A 57 -4.94 6.72 -1.76
N VAL A 58 -4.80 5.41 -1.51
CA VAL A 58 -4.90 4.83 -0.16
C VAL A 58 -3.77 5.31 0.75
N ILE A 59 -2.53 5.36 0.24
CA ILE A 59 -1.39 5.86 0.99
C ILE A 59 -1.59 7.32 1.35
N ILE A 60 -1.92 8.17 0.37
CA ILE A 60 -2.17 9.61 0.59
C ILE A 60 -3.31 9.80 1.60
N TYR A 61 -4.41 9.09 1.45
CA TYR A 61 -5.55 9.16 2.37
C TYR A 61 -5.15 8.79 3.80
N ARG A 62 -4.42 7.69 3.97
CA ARG A 62 -3.95 7.24 5.29
C ARG A 62 -2.94 8.21 5.89
N VAL A 63 -2.01 8.72 5.09
CA VAL A 63 -1.01 9.71 5.53
C VAL A 63 -1.67 11.03 5.93
N ALA A 64 -2.63 11.51 5.14
CA ALA A 64 -3.37 12.73 5.45
C ALA A 64 -4.17 12.60 6.76
N ILE A 65 -4.70 11.42 7.05
CA ILE A 65 -5.50 11.14 8.26
C ILE A 65 -4.63 10.80 9.48
N PHE A 66 -3.38 10.37 9.30
CA PHE A 66 -2.45 10.10 10.40
C PHE A 66 -1.97 11.38 11.13
N ASN A 67 -2.35 12.57 10.66
CA ASN A 67 -1.87 13.85 11.19
C ASN A 67 -2.49 14.27 12.53
N ASN A 68 -3.56 13.61 13.01
CA ASN A 68 -4.19 14.00 14.28
C ASN A 68 -3.95 12.96 15.39
N CYS A 69 -2.68 12.71 15.71
CA CYS A 69 -2.28 12.17 17.01
C CYS A 69 -1.93 13.30 18.00
N GLU A 70 -2.47 14.50 17.77
CA GLU A 70 -2.24 15.68 18.60
C GLU A 70 -2.78 15.50 20.03
N GLU A 71 -3.88 14.74 20.16
CA GLU A 71 -4.49 14.45 21.45
C GLU A 71 -3.64 13.45 22.27
N ALA A 72 -3.16 12.38 21.63
CA ALA A 72 -2.25 11.43 22.27
C ALA A 72 -0.88 12.03 22.58
N SER A 73 -0.36 12.94 21.74
CA SER A 73 0.89 13.64 22.05
C SER A 73 0.73 14.61 23.23
N LYS A 74 -0.41 15.31 23.34
CA LYS A 74 -0.73 16.16 24.49
C LYS A 74 -0.91 15.36 25.78
N GLU A 75 -1.58 14.21 25.73
CA GLU A 75 -1.74 13.31 26.88
C GLU A 75 -0.37 12.82 27.37
N LEU A 76 0.50 12.37 26.44
CA LEU A 76 1.86 11.93 26.77
C LEU A 76 2.72 13.07 27.34
N GLN A 77 2.62 14.30 26.79
CA GLN A 77 3.32 15.46 27.34
C GLN A 77 2.85 15.82 28.77
N SER A 78 1.56 15.72 29.05
CA SER A 78 1.02 15.91 30.40
C SER A 78 1.60 14.90 31.39
N GLN A 79 1.69 13.62 30.99
CA GLN A 79 2.29 12.57 31.83
C GLN A 79 3.78 12.80 32.08
N ILE A 80 4.51 13.35 31.11
CA ILE A 80 5.93 13.73 31.27
C ILE A 80 6.10 14.86 32.29
N GLU A 81 5.27 15.90 32.23
CA GLU A 81 5.34 17.02 33.18
C GLU A 81 4.96 16.60 34.61
N GLU A 82 3.96 15.74 34.77
CA GLU A 82 3.62 15.16 36.07
C GLU A 82 4.77 14.30 36.63
N ALA A 83 5.36 13.44 35.81
CA ALA A 83 6.50 12.61 36.20
C ALA A 83 7.72 13.46 36.57
N LYS A 84 8.00 14.53 35.81
CA LYS A 84 9.09 15.48 36.08
C LYS A 84 8.88 16.18 37.42
N THR A 85 7.65 16.59 37.71
CA THR A 85 7.28 17.25 38.97
C THR A 85 7.43 16.28 40.16
N ASP A 86 7.01 15.02 40.02
CA ASP A 86 7.16 14.02 41.09
C ASP A 86 8.64 13.68 41.34
N LEU A 87 9.45 13.60 40.28
CA LEU A 87 10.89 13.39 40.38
C LEU A 87 11.60 14.58 41.02
N GLN A 88 11.20 15.82 40.72
CA GLN A 88 11.70 17.02 41.40
C GLN A 88 11.36 17.02 42.90
N LYS A 89 10.14 16.62 43.27
CA LYS A 89 9.75 16.45 44.69
C LYS A 89 10.61 15.40 45.40
N LYS A 90 11.05 14.37 44.67
CA LYS A 90 11.99 13.34 45.15
C LYS A 90 13.45 13.78 45.16
N GLY A 91 13.76 15.03 44.78
CA GLY A 91 15.09 15.62 44.85
C GLY A 91 15.95 15.48 43.59
N PHE A 92 15.39 14.99 42.48
CA PHE A 92 16.10 14.97 41.20
C PHE A 92 16.14 16.36 40.56
N LYS A 93 17.32 16.75 40.06
CA LYS A 93 17.51 17.96 39.24
C LYS A 93 17.64 17.55 37.78
N PHE A 94 16.85 18.16 36.91
CA PHE A 94 16.93 17.96 35.47
C PHE A 94 17.81 19.05 34.88
N ASP A 95 18.82 18.68 34.08
CA ASP A 95 19.60 19.62 33.29
C ASP A 95 18.79 20.03 32.06
N ASN A 96 18.59 21.33 31.86
CA ASN A 96 17.92 21.86 30.68
C ASN A 96 18.96 22.01 29.56
N THR A 97 19.12 20.98 28.73
CA THR A 97 19.82 21.07 27.43
C THR A 97 18.78 20.97 26.33
#